data_AF-A0A9W8AJP0-F1
#
_entry.id   AF-A0A9W8AJP0-F1
#
_cell.length_a   1.000
_cell.length_b   1.000
_cell.length_c   1.000
_cell.angle_alpha   90.00
_cell.angle_beta   90.00
_cell.angle_gamma   90.00
#
_symmetry.space_group_name_H-M   'P 1'
#
loop_
_entity.id
_entity.type
_entity.pdbx_description
1 polymer ?
#
loop_
_entity_poly.entity_id
_entity_poly.type
_entity_poly.pdbx_seq_one_letter_code
_entity_poly.pdbx_strand_id
1 'polypeptide(L)'
;GWFGKSEEASWEKWVIAVTLQNARTERELQQQRPGYRSQLSQALFTIVKLASEYKDHIPPITNQAKNPFPFDIILPGSHESWSSMLKRML
;
A
#
# COMPACT_ATOMS: atom_id res chain seq x y z
N GLY A 1 22.05 -24.67 -5.23
CA GLY A 1 20.98 -25.19 -6.12
C GLY A 1 19.86 -24.19 -6.14
N TRP A 2 19.61 -23.63 -7.32
CA TRP A 2 18.45 -22.81 -7.68
C TRP A 2 17.29 -23.77 -7.96
N PHE A 3 16.17 -23.64 -7.25
CA PHE A 3 14.79 -24.08 -7.56
C PHE A 3 14.05 -24.22 -6.23
N GLY A 4 13.07 -23.34 -5.98
CA GLY A 4 12.05 -23.59 -4.96
C GLY A 4 12.14 -22.81 -3.65
N LYS A 5 12.59 -21.54 -3.64
CA LYS A 5 11.91 -20.60 -2.72
C LYS A 5 10.54 -20.34 -3.34
N SER A 6 9.60 -21.25 -3.08
CA SER A 6 8.17 -20.98 -3.22
C SER A 6 7.96 -19.55 -2.73
N GLU A 7 7.43 -18.68 -3.59
CA GLU A 7 6.84 -17.42 -3.14
C GLU A 7 5.94 -17.79 -1.97
N GLU A 8 6.27 -17.34 -0.77
CA GLU A 8 5.47 -17.63 0.41
C GLU A 8 4.10 -17.01 0.14
N ALA A 9 3.08 -17.84 -0.02
CA ALA A 9 1.77 -17.39 -0.49
C ALA A 9 1.23 -16.38 0.53
N SER A 10 1.29 -15.10 0.17
CA SER A 10 0.74 -14.03 0.99
C SER A 10 -0.77 -14.25 1.05
N TRP A 11 -1.34 -14.26 2.26
CA TRP A 11 -2.78 -14.47 2.45
C TRP A 11 -3.63 -13.32 1.87
N GLU A 12 -3.01 -12.15 1.64
CA GLU A 12 -3.65 -11.00 1.00
C GLU A 12 -2.62 -10.17 0.20
N LYS A 13 -3.08 -9.54 -0.89
CA LYS A 13 -2.29 -8.64 -1.72
C LYS A 13 -3.11 -7.44 -2.17
N TRP A 14 -2.64 -6.24 -1.86
CA TRP A 14 -3.24 -4.99 -2.29
C TRP A 14 -2.43 -4.34 -3.41
N VAL A 15 -3.06 -4.07 -4.55
CA VAL A 15 -2.45 -3.35 -5.67
C VAL A 15 -3.04 -1.95 -5.76
N ILE A 16 -2.22 -0.94 -5.51
CA ILE A 16 -2.63 0.46 -5.54
C ILE A 16 -2.01 1.12 -6.78
N ALA A 17 -2.85 1.44 -7.76
CA ALA A 17 -2.43 2.20 -8.92
C ALA A 17 -2.38 3.70 -8.58
N VAL A 18 -1.23 4.32 -8.75
CA VAL A 18 -1.02 5.76 -8.51
C VAL A 18 -0.67 6.45 -9.82
N THR A 19 -1.40 7.52 -10.14
CA THR A 19 -1.08 8.39 -11.28
C THR A 19 -0.46 9.68 -10.79
N LEU A 20 0.74 9.99 -11.25
CA LEU A 20 1.40 11.25 -10.97
C LEU A 20 0.87 12.33 -11.90
N GLN A 21 0.35 13.42 -11.33
CA GLN A 21 -0.05 14.61 -12.08
C GLN A 21 0.91 15.75 -11.79
N ASN A 22 1.48 16.34 -12.86
CA ASN A 22 2.37 17.48 -12.76
C ASN A 22 1.58 18.77 -12.98
N ALA A 23 1.32 19.53 -11.91
CA ALA A 23 0.81 20.89 -12.02
C ALA A 23 1.92 21.80 -12.56
N ARG A 24 1.62 22.61 -13.57
CA ARG A 24 2.59 23.55 -14.18
C ARG A 24 2.64 24.87 -13.41
N THR A 25 1.62 25.16 -12.62
CA THR A 25 1.52 26.38 -11.80
C THR A 25 1.00 26.09 -10.40
N GLU A 26 1.31 26.96 -9.43
CA GLU A 26 0.75 26.89 -8.07
C GLU A 26 -0.77 27.05 -8.05
N ARG A 27 -1.32 27.85 -8.98
CA ARG A 27 -2.76 28.03 -9.14
C ARG A 27 -3.45 26.72 -9.54
N GLU A 28 -2.91 25.99 -10.51
CA GLU A 28 -3.41 24.67 -10.89
C GLU A 28 -3.35 23.70 -9.70
N LEU A 29 -2.24 23.71 -8.95
CA LEU A 29 -2.09 22.87 -7.77
C LEU A 29 -3.17 23.15 -6.72
N GLN A 30 -3.45 24.43 -6.42
CA GLN A 30 -4.49 24.82 -5.47
C GLN A 30 -5.89 24.40 -5.94
N GLN A 31 -6.18 24.51 -7.24
CA GLN A 31 -7.46 24.11 -7.82
C GLN A 31 -7.68 22.59 -7.77
N GLN A 32 -6.62 21.79 -7.95
CA GLN A 32 -6.72 20.32 -7.92
C GLN A 32 -6.71 19.74 -6.51
N ARG A 33 -6.19 20.47 -5.51
CA ARG A 33 -6.03 19.99 -4.13
C ARG A 33 -7.31 19.44 -3.48
N PRO A 34 -8.50 20.04 -3.63
CA PRO A 34 -9.74 19.46 -3.13
C PRO A 34 -10.08 18.12 -3.79
N GLY A 35 -9.84 18.01 -5.11
CA GLY A 35 -10.03 16.78 -5.86
C GLY A 35 -9.13 15.65 -5.37
N TYR A 36 -7.85 15.92 -5.10
CA TYR A 36 -6.94 14.92 -4.53
C TYR A 36 -7.39 14.43 -3.15
N ARG A 37 -7.89 15.33 -2.30
CA ARG A 37 -8.45 14.96 -0.99
C ARG A 37 -9.67 14.06 -1.14
N SER A 38 -10.56 14.38 -2.06
CA SER A 38 -11.74 13.55 -2.36
C SER A 38 -11.36 12.16 -2.86
N GLN A 39 -10.40 12.08 -3.79
CA GLN A 39 -9.91 10.82 -4.34
C GLN A 39 -9.25 9.95 -3.26
N LEU A 40 -8.40 10.55 -2.42
CA LEU A 40 -7.79 9.85 -1.29
C LEU A 40 -8.84 9.33 -0.31
N SER A 41 -9.83 10.16 0.04
CA SER A 41 -10.92 9.74 0.92
C SER A 41 -11.69 8.56 0.34
N GLN A 42 -12.04 8.62 -0.95
CA GLN A 42 -12.73 7.52 -1.65
C GLN A 42 -11.90 6.23 -1.68
N ALA A 43 -10.59 6.34 -1.91
CA ALA A 43 -9.68 5.20 -1.88
C ALA A 43 -9.63 4.55 -0.48
N LEU A 44 -9.51 5.34 0.58
CA LEU A 44 -9.54 4.85 1.97
C LEU A 44 -10.86 4.15 2.31
N PHE A 45 -12.01 4.75 1.93
CA PHE A 45 -13.31 4.11 2.12
C PHE A 45 -13.42 2.78 1.36
N THR A 46 -12.84 2.70 0.17
CA THR A 46 -12.82 1.48 -0.63
C THR A 46 -12.00 0.39 0.06
N ILE A 47 -10.83 0.72 0.62
CA ILE A 47 -10.00 -0.21 1.41
C ILE A 47 -10.80 -0.74 2.61
N VAL A 48 -11.41 0.14 3.41
CA VAL A 48 -12.20 -0.27 4.59
C VAL A 48 -13.36 -1.17 4.19
N LYS A 49 -14.08 -0.82 3.11
CA LYS A 49 -15.19 -1.62 2.60
C LYS A 49 -14.73 -3.02 2.21
N LEU A 50 -13.68 -3.11 1.39
CA LEU A 50 -13.15 -4.40 0.92
C LEU A 50 -12.61 -5.26 2.07
N ALA A 51 -11.83 -4.67 2.99
CA ALA A 51 -11.32 -5.40 4.16
C ALA A 51 -12.48 -5.93 5.05
N SER A 52 -13.58 -5.18 5.15
CA SER A 52 -14.77 -5.60 5.90
C SER A 52 -15.56 -6.70 5.18
N GLU A 53 -15.67 -6.61 3.85
CA GLU A 53 -16.40 -7.54 3.00
C GLU A 53 -15.72 -8.92 2.92
N TYR A 54 -14.37 -8.94 2.87
CA TYR A 54 -13.60 -10.17 2.73
C TYR A 54 -12.96 -10.65 4.04
N LYS A 55 -13.35 -10.15 5.22
CA LYS A 55 -12.70 -10.45 6.52
C LYS A 55 -12.54 -11.94 6.88
N ASP A 56 -13.28 -12.85 6.27
CA ASP A 56 -13.33 -14.27 6.64
C ASP A 56 -12.03 -15.03 6.33
N HIS A 57 -11.15 -14.49 5.47
CA HIS A 57 -9.85 -15.08 5.16
C HIS A 57 -8.71 -14.60 6.08
N ILE A 58 -8.97 -13.71 7.04
CA ILE A 58 -7.97 -13.16 7.95
C ILE A 58 -7.44 -14.28 8.88
N PRO A 59 -6.11 -14.54 8.91
CA PRO A 59 -5.54 -15.56 9.77
C PRO A 59 -5.72 -15.23 11.27
N PRO A 60 -5.79 -16.24 12.15
CA PRO A 60 -5.80 -16.01 13.59
C PRO A 60 -4.50 -15.34 14.04
N ILE A 61 -4.60 -14.43 15.01
CA ILE A 61 -3.42 -13.80 15.61
C ILE A 61 -2.72 -14.82 16.51
N THR A 62 -1.53 -15.26 16.11
CA THR A 62 -0.75 -16.28 16.81
C THR A 62 0.42 -15.72 17.63
N ASN A 63 0.69 -14.42 17.53
CA ASN A 63 1.80 -13.75 18.22
C ASN A 63 1.32 -12.53 19.04
N GLN A 64 2.12 -12.13 20.02
CA GLN A 64 1.93 -10.88 20.79
C GLN A 64 2.75 -9.71 20.19
N ALA A 65 3.18 -9.83 18.94
CA ALA A 65 3.95 -8.78 18.30
C ALA A 65 3.07 -7.54 18.09
N LYS A 66 3.68 -6.36 18.12
CA LYS A 66 2.99 -5.09 17.85
C LYS A 66 2.31 -5.08 16.46
N ASN A 67 2.84 -5.86 15.51
CA ASN A 67 2.23 -6.06 14.21
C ASN A 67 1.88 -7.55 14.04
N PRO A 68 0.59 -7.93 14.11
CA PRO A 68 0.15 -9.32 14.04
C PRO A 68 0.34 -9.95 12.65
N PHE A 69 0.36 -9.12 11.59
CA PHE A 69 0.49 -9.56 10.21
C PHE A 69 1.71 -8.91 9.55
N PRO A 70 2.77 -9.69 9.27
CA PRO A 70 3.89 -9.22 8.46
C PRO A 70 3.40 -8.77 7.08
N PHE A 71 3.96 -7.69 6.55
CA PHE A 71 3.66 -7.17 5.22
C PHE A 71 4.93 -6.68 4.53
N ASP A 72 4.92 -6.73 3.20
CA ASP A 72 5.94 -6.13 2.34
C ASP A 72 5.29 -5.10 1.41
N ILE A 73 6.03 -4.02 1.14
CA ILE A 73 5.63 -3.01 0.15
C ILE A 73 6.54 -3.15 -1.07
N ILE A 74 5.92 -3.43 -2.21
CA ILE A 74 6.61 -3.65 -3.48
C ILE A 74 6.31 -2.48 -4.40
N LEU A 75 7.36 -1.80 -4.87
CA LEU A 75 7.25 -0.79 -5.92
C LEU A 75 7.74 -1.40 -7.24
N PRO A 76 7.01 -1.18 -8.35
CA PRO A 76 7.47 -1.64 -9.66
C PRO A 76 8.80 -0.97 -10.02
N GLY A 77 9.84 -1.78 -10.24
CA GLY A 77 11.16 -1.33 -10.70
C GLY A 77 12.24 -1.15 -9.62
N SER A 78 11.92 -1.30 -8.33
CA SER A 78 12.94 -1.29 -7.26
C SER A 78 12.99 -2.63 -6.52
N HIS A 79 14.12 -3.32 -6.58
CA HIS A 79 14.44 -4.47 -5.73
C HIS A 79 14.90 -4.02 -4.32
N GLU A 80 14.43 -2.86 -3.84
CA GLU A 80 14.79 -2.32 -2.52
C GLU A 80 13.57 -2.24 -1.61
N SER A 81 13.73 -2.71 -0.38
CA SER A 81 12.70 -2.63 0.66
C SER A 81 12.35 -1.18 0.97
N TRP A 82 11.05 -0.86 1.01
CA TRP A 82 10.53 0.46 1.36
C TRP A 82 11.01 0.95 2.74
N SER A 83 11.33 0.03 3.65
CA SER A 83 11.93 0.35 4.95
C SER A 83 13.27 1.09 4.83
N SER A 84 14.07 0.77 3.80
CA SER A 84 15.33 1.44 3.49
C SER A 84 15.11 2.82 2.89
N MET A 85 14.04 3.02 2.12
CA MET A 85 13.69 4.34 1.57
C MET A 85 13.21 5.30 2.66
N LEU A 86 12.34 4.85 3.57
CA LEU A 86 11.87 5.68 4.69
C LEU A 86 13.02 6.14 5.60
N LYS A 87 13.97 5.24 5.89
CA LYS A 87 15.17 5.59 6.68
C LYS A 87 16.04 6.67 6.03
N ARG A 88 15.97 6.84 4.71
CA ARG A 88 16.72 7.89 3.99
C ARG A 88 15.98 9.23 3.93
N MET A 89 14.69 9.26 4.27
CA MET A 89 13.87 10.47 4.27
C MET A 89 13.76 11.13 5.65
N LEU A 90 14.24 10.47 6.71
CA LEU A 90 14.40 11.00 8.07
C LEU A 90 15.84 11.44 8.30
#